data_AF-A0A820K6J1-F1
#
_entry.id   AF-A0A820K6J1-F1
#
_cell.length_a   1.000
_cell.length_b   1.000
_cell.length_c   1.000
_cell.angle_alpha   90.00
_cell.angle_beta   90.00
_cell.angle_gamma   90.00
#
_symmetry.space_group_name_H-M   'P 1'
#
loop_
_entity.id
_entity.type
_entity.pdbx_description
1 polymer ?
#
loop_
_entity_poly.entity_id
_entity_poly.type
_entity_poly.pdbx_seq_one_letter_code
_entity_poly.pdbx_strand_id
1 'polypeptide(L)'
;GTIRCRRNDRDLVQELIPDAINKYKQELKQKDLKITVDEKNFLPDDSAGGVELYAMGGKIKVSNTVEARLLMIFNQILPEIREKLFGVNQNRKYHD
;
A
#
# COMPACT_ATOMS: atom_id res chain seq x y z
N GLY A 1 -11.78 11.04 1.66
CA GLY A 1 -11.28 9.92 0.84
C GLY A 1 -12.01 8.66 1.22
N THR A 2 -11.91 7.60 0.42
CA THR A 2 -12.47 6.28 0.72
C THR A 2 -11.36 5.25 0.83
N ILE A 3 -11.49 4.29 1.75
CA ILE A 3 -10.58 3.16 1.91
C ILE A 3 -11.26 1.90 1.41
N ARG A 4 -10.58 1.15 0.56
CA ARG A 4 -10.95 -0.22 0.19
C ARG A 4 -10.07 -1.20 0.94
N CYS A 5 -10.69 -2.23 1.46
CA CYS A 5 -10.05 -3.33 2.17
C CYS A 5 -10.74 -4.64 1.78
N ARG A 6 -10.24 -5.78 2.24
CA ARG A 6 -10.98 -7.06 2.09
C ARG A 6 -12.23 -7.04 2.96
N ARG A 7 -13.22 -7.83 2.58
CA ARG A 7 -14.49 -7.91 3.31
C ARG A 7 -14.29 -8.36 4.77
N ASN A 8 -13.37 -9.30 4.99
CA ASN A 8 -13.01 -9.80 6.32
C ASN A 8 -12.24 -8.79 7.18
N ASP A 9 -11.58 -7.81 6.57
CA ASP A 9 -10.80 -6.78 7.28
C ASP A 9 -11.62 -5.52 7.57
N ARG A 10 -12.87 -5.45 7.11
CA ARG A 10 -13.73 -4.25 7.16
C ARG A 10 -13.91 -3.73 8.58
N ASP A 11 -14.32 -4.58 9.51
CA ASP A 11 -14.65 -4.15 10.87
C ASP A 11 -13.40 -3.66 11.61
N LEU A 12 -12.27 -4.35 11.42
CA LEU A 12 -10.97 -3.93 11.93
C LEU A 12 -10.54 -2.57 11.36
N VAL A 13 -10.65 -2.38 10.04
CA VAL A 13 -10.30 -1.10 9.39
C VAL A 13 -11.20 0.02 9.89
N GLN A 14 -12.51 -0.25 10.05
CA GLN A 14 -13.47 0.74 10.52
C GLN A 14 -13.19 1.20 11.96
N GLU A 15 -12.74 0.29 12.82
CA GLU A 15 -12.32 0.58 14.20
C GLU A 15 -11.04 1.42 14.26
N LEU A 16 -10.10 1.19 13.33
CA LEU A 16 -8.80 1.88 13.32
C LEU A 16 -8.81 3.26 12.65
N ILE A 17 -9.85 3.60 11.87
CA ILE A 17 -9.94 4.89 11.16
C ILE A 17 -9.84 6.10 12.11
N PRO A 18 -10.59 6.17 13.23
CA PRO A 18 -10.50 7.29 14.16
C PRO A 18 -9.07 7.52 14.69
N ASP A 19 -8.36 6.45 15.05
CA ASP A 19 -6.99 6.52 15.55
C ASP A 19 -6.02 6.99 14.46
N ALA A 20 -6.17 6.47 13.24
CA ALA A 20 -5.38 6.91 12.09
C ALA A 20 -5.59 8.40 11.78
N ILE A 21 -6.85 8.87 11.84
CA ILE A 21 -7.18 10.29 11.69
C ILE A 21 -6.52 11.12 12.80
N ASN A 22 -6.62 10.69 14.05
CA ASN A 22 -6.02 11.40 15.18
C ASN A 22 -4.51 11.52 15.04
N LYS A 23 -3.83 10.43 14.68
CA LYS A 23 -2.38 10.42 14.42
C LYS A 23 -2.01 11.37 13.28
N TYR A 24 -2.73 11.34 12.17
CA TYR A 24 -2.53 12.25 11.05
C TYR A 24 -2.70 13.72 11.47
N LYS A 25 -3.74 14.04 12.24
CA LYS A 25 -4.00 15.40 12.75
C LYS A 25 -2.87 15.90 13.65
N GLN A 26 -2.30 15.03 14.50
CA GLN A 26 -1.19 15.38 15.39
C GLN A 26 0.10 15.65 14.60
N GLU A 27 0.44 14.78 13.65
CA GLU A 27 1.68 14.88 12.87
C GLU A 27 1.67 16.07 11.90
N LEU A 28 0.54 16.31 11.22
CA LEU A 28 0.46 17.29 10.13
C LEU A 28 -0.27 18.59 10.52
N LYS A 29 -0.75 18.71 11.76
CA LYS A 29 -1.47 19.88 12.30
C LYS A 29 -2.68 20.32 11.46
N GLN A 30 -3.24 19.43 10.65
CA GLN A 30 -4.44 19.67 9.84
C GLN A 30 -5.69 19.22 10.60
N LYS A 31 -6.81 19.94 10.46
CA LYS A 31 -8.04 19.68 11.24
C LYS A 31 -9.11 18.89 10.50
N ASP A 32 -9.15 18.96 9.18
CA ASP A 32 -10.26 18.41 8.39
C ASP A 32 -9.83 17.24 7.52
N LEU A 33 -10.04 16.03 8.05
CA LEU A 33 -9.86 14.79 7.33
C LEU A 33 -11.10 13.91 7.54
N LYS A 34 -11.83 13.65 6.46
CA LYS A 34 -12.94 12.70 6.43
C LYS A 34 -12.56 11.50 5.59
N ILE A 35 -12.44 10.35 6.25
CA ILE A 35 -12.16 9.06 5.63
C ILE A 35 -13.27 8.09 6.02
N THR A 36 -13.75 7.31 5.04
CA THR A 36 -14.77 6.27 5.23
C THR A 36 -14.35 5.01 4.49
N VAL A 37 -14.82 3.84 4.93
CA VAL A 37 -14.65 2.59 4.17
C VAL A 37 -15.62 2.58 2.99
N ASP A 38 -15.16 2.10 1.82
CA ASP A 38 -16.01 1.84 0.66
C ASP A 38 -16.74 0.52 0.86
N GLU A 39 -18.06 0.57 1.04
CA GLU A 39 -18.89 -0.62 1.27
C GLU A 39 -19.37 -1.29 -0.02
N LYS A 40 -19.06 -0.71 -1.18
CA LYS A 40 -19.46 -1.25 -2.49
C LYS A 40 -18.31 -1.96 -3.18
N ASN A 41 -17.09 -1.47 -2.99
CA ASN A 41 -15.90 -1.98 -3.65
C ASN A 41 -14.88 -2.47 -2.61
N PHE A 42 -14.75 -3.78 -2.51
CA PHE A 42 -13.76 -4.44 -1.66
C PHE A 42 -12.55 -4.90 -2.49
N LEU A 43 -11.44 -5.15 -1.80
CA LEU A 43 -10.33 -5.89 -2.39
C LEU A 43 -10.71 -7.36 -2.58
N PRO A 44 -10.06 -8.08 -3.52
CA PRO A 44 -10.29 -9.51 -3.72
C PRO A 44 -10.09 -10.31 -2.42
N ASP A 45 -10.98 -11.26 -2.15
CA ASP A 45 -10.93 -12.06 -0.91
C ASP A 45 -9.70 -12.97 -0.84
N ASP A 46 -9.13 -13.33 -2.00
CA ASP A 46 -7.91 -14.10 -2.17
C ASP A 46 -6.62 -13.26 -2.05
N SER A 47 -6.73 -11.93 -1.97
CA SER A 47 -5.56 -11.09 -1.69
C SER A 47 -5.02 -11.36 -0.28
N ALA A 48 -3.71 -11.21 -0.08
CA ALA A 48 -3.04 -11.32 1.21
C ALA A 48 -3.45 -10.18 2.18
N GLY A 49 -3.99 -9.09 1.65
CA GLY A 49 -4.66 -8.03 2.39
C GLY A 49 -4.01 -6.66 2.27
N GLY A 50 -4.29 -5.83 3.26
CA GLY A 50 -3.92 -4.41 3.27
C GLY A 50 -5.05 -3.52 2.78
N VAL A 51 -4.71 -2.29 2.40
CA VAL A 51 -5.68 -1.24 2.10
C VAL A 51 -5.32 -0.44 0.85
N GLU A 52 -6.34 0.01 0.14
CA GLU A 52 -6.20 1.00 -0.94
C GLU A 52 -6.96 2.27 -0.59
N LEU A 53 -6.27 3.40 -0.57
CA LEU A 53 -6.87 4.72 -0.33
C LEU A 53 -7.19 5.38 -1.67
N TYR A 54 -8.42 5.89 -1.79
CA TYR A 54 -8.88 6.66 -2.93
C TYR A 54 -9.23 8.09 -2.51
N ALA A 55 -8.77 9.07 -3.29
CA ALA A 55 -9.04 10.49 -3.10
C ALA A 55 -9.44 11.16 -4.42
N MET A 56 -9.94 12.40 -4.34
CA MET A 56 -10.36 13.20 -5.50
C MET A 56 -11.33 12.48 -6.44
N GLY A 57 -12.35 11.83 -5.88
CA GLY A 57 -13.34 11.07 -6.66
C GLY A 57 -12.77 9.82 -7.34
N GLY A 58 -11.70 9.24 -6.79
CA GLY A 58 -11.04 8.04 -7.33
C GLY A 58 -9.87 8.32 -8.28
N LYS A 59 -9.57 9.59 -8.56
CA LYS A 59 -8.43 9.97 -9.43
C LYS A 59 -7.08 9.66 -8.80
N ILE A 60 -6.98 9.75 -7.48
CA ILE A 60 -5.76 9.45 -6.74
C ILE A 60 -5.99 8.12 -6.03
N LYS A 61 -5.15 7.13 -6.34
CA LYS A 61 -5.13 5.81 -5.71
C LYS A 61 -3.77 5.61 -5.05
N VAL A 62 -3.78 5.25 -3.78
CA VAL A 62 -2.59 4.83 -3.04
C VAL A 62 -2.82 3.39 -2.59
N SER A 63 -2.06 2.46 -3.16
CA SER A 63 -2.16 1.03 -2.84
C SER A 63 -1.12 0.68 -1.79
N ASN A 64 -1.57 0.22 -0.64
CA ASN A 64 -0.74 -0.30 0.45
C ASN A 64 -1.16 -1.73 0.78
N THR A 65 -1.40 -2.52 -0.28
CA THR A 65 -1.59 -3.97 -0.19
C THR A 65 -0.26 -4.66 0.03
N VAL A 66 -0.29 -5.86 0.61
CA VAL A 66 0.94 -6.63 0.89
C VAL A 66 1.68 -6.95 -0.41
N GLU A 67 0.93 -7.27 -1.46
CA GLU A 67 1.43 -7.56 -2.79
C GLU A 67 2.09 -6.34 -3.43
N ALA A 68 1.50 -5.15 -3.30
CA ALA A 68 2.08 -3.92 -3.83
C ALA A 68 3.42 -3.62 -3.14
N ARG A 69 3.51 -3.82 -1.83
CA ARG A 69 4.76 -3.68 -1.07
C ARG A 69 5.81 -4.71 -1.50
N LEU A 70 5.40 -5.97 -1.65
CA LEU A 70 6.30 -7.04 -2.08
C LEU A 70 6.84 -6.76 -3.47
N LEU A 71 5.99 -6.34 -4.42
CA LEU A 71 6.40 -6.00 -5.77
C LEU A 71 7.34 -4.79 -5.80
N MET A 72 7.07 -3.77 -4.98
CA MET A 72 7.95 -2.60 -4.87
C MET A 72 9.34 -2.99 -4.38
N ILE A 73 9.42 -3.80 -3.32
CA ILE A 73 10.70 -4.30 -2.79
C ILE A 73 11.38 -5.19 -3.83
N PHE A 74 10.65 -6.13 -4.43
CA PHE A 74 11.16 -7.04 -5.45
C PHE A 74 11.85 -6.30 -6.59
N ASN A 75 11.24 -5.22 -7.09
CA ASN A 75 11.83 -4.41 -8.16
C ASN A 75 13.13 -3.69 -7.73
N GLN A 76 13.22 -3.27 -6.47
CA GLN A 76 14.44 -2.64 -5.93
C GLN A 76 15.59 -3.64 -5.79
N ILE A 77 15.29 -4.86 -5.35
CA ILE A 77 16.29 -5.91 -5.08
C ILE A 77 16.54 -6.84 -6.27
N LEU A 78 15.81 -6.66 -7.39
CA LEU A 78 15.90 -7.50 -8.57
C LEU A 78 17.35 -7.66 -9.11
N PRO A 79 18.18 -6.60 -9.14
CA PRO A 79 19.57 -6.73 -9.56
C PRO A 79 20.36 -7.71 -8.68
N GLU A 80 20.20 -7.63 -7.35
CA GLU A 80 20.88 -8.49 -6.38
C GLU A 80 20.40 -9.94 -6.47
N ILE A 81 19.09 -10.16 -6.65
CA ILE A 81 18.52 -11.49 -6.86
C ILE A 81 19.11 -12.11 -8.12
N ARG A 82 19.17 -11.35 -9.22
CA ARG A 82 19.73 -11.83 -10.49
C ARG A 82 21.19 -12.23 -10.34
N GLU A 83 21.99 -11.41 -9.67
CA GLU A 83 23.40 -11.71 -9.41
C GLU A 83 23.58 -12.95 -8.53
N LYS A 84 22.78 -13.10 -7.47
CA LYS A 84 22.86 -14.29 -6.60
C LYS A 84 22.44 -15.58 -7.31
N LEU A 85 21.43 -15.53 -8.19
CA LEU A 85 20.91 -16.71 -8.88
C LEU A 85 21.75 -17.11 -10.11
N PHE A 86 22.24 -16.13 -10.87
CA PHE A 86 22.90 -16.36 -12.17
C PHE A 86 24.39 -16.00 -12.18
N GLY A 87 24.92 -15.53 -11.04
CA GLY A 87 26.28 -15.03 -10.93
C GLY A 87 26.44 -13.60 -11.46
N VAL A 88 27.63 -13.05 -11.22
CA VAL A 88 28.00 -11.71 -11.66
C VAL A 88 28.11 -11.67 -13.19
N ASN A 89 27.51 -10.66 -13.80
CA ASN A 89 27.67 -10.44 -15.23
C ASN A 89 29.11 -9.98 -15.52
N GLN A 90 29.91 -10.84 -16.14
CA GLN A 90 31.33 -10.59 -16.45
C GLN A 90 31.55 -9.39 -17.39
N ASN A 91 30.51 -8.94 -18.11
CA ASN A 91 30.57 -7.77 -18.99
C ASN A 91 30.14 -6.46 -18.32
N ARG A 92 29.71 -6.49 -17.04
CA ARG A 92 29.30 -5.28 -16.31
C ARG A 92 30.56 -4.56 -15.80
N LYS A 93 31.00 -3.53 -16.53
CA LYS A 93 32.22 -2.76 -16.22
C LYS A 93 32.03 -1.66 -15.17
N TYR A 94 30.79 -1.26 -14.88
CA TYR A 94 30.47 -0.17 -13.94
C TYR A 94 29.24 -0.53 -13.09
N HIS A 95 29.29 -0.13 -11.83
CA HIS A 95 28.29 -0.42 -10.80
C HIS A 95 27.51 0.82 -10.32
N ASP A 96 27.61 1.94 -11.04
CA ASP A 96 26.77 3.14 -10.82
C ASP A 96 25.29 2.91 -11.18
#